data_AF-A0A2D7XD51-F1
#
_entry.id   AF-A0A2D7XD51-F1
#
_cell.length_a   1.000
_cell.length_b   1.000
_cell.length_c   1.000
_cell.angle_alpha   90.00
_cell.angle_beta   90.00
_cell.angle_gamma   90.00
#
_symmetry.space_group_name_H-M   'P 1'
#
loop_
_entity.id
_entity.type
_entity.pdbx_description
1 polymer ?
#
loop_
_entity_poly.entity_id
_entity_poly.type
_entity_poly.pdbx_seq_one_letter_code
_entity_poly.pdbx_strand_id
1 'polypeptide(L)' 'MQKTDHASHTPMMLQYLRLKEEAGHHLLFYRMGDFYEMFYEDAERAARLLNLTLTKRGT' A
#
# COMPACT_ATOMS: atom_id res chain seq x y z
N MET A 1 -18.78 3.26 -8.88
CA MET A 1 -18.61 2.57 -7.59
C MET A 1 -18.09 1.17 -7.88
N GLN A 2 -16.77 0.97 -7.86
CA GLN A 2 -16.20 -0.37 -8.00
C GLN A 2 -16.35 -1.09 -6.65
N LYS A 3 -17.09 -2.19 -6.64
CA LYS A 3 -17.14 -3.11 -5.50
C LYS A 3 -15.79 -3.83 -5.44
N THR A 4 -14.90 -3.40 -4.56
CA THR A 4 -13.71 -4.16 -4.18
C THR A 4 -14.16 -5.37 -3.37
N ASP A 5 -13.96 -6.57 -3.89
CA ASP A 5 -14.12 -7.81 -3.13
C ASP A 5 -13.10 -7.83 -1.98
N HIS A 6 -13.56 -7.43 -0.78
CA HIS A 6 -12.76 -7.39 0.43
C HIS A 6 -12.45 -8.81 0.99
N ALA A 7 -13.10 -9.86 0.47
CA ALA A 7 -12.92 -11.23 0.93
C ALA A 7 -11.56 -11.86 0.55
N SER A 8 -10.84 -11.28 -0.42
CA SER A 8 -9.59 -11.85 -0.96
C SER A 8 -8.32 -11.33 -0.29
N HIS A 9 -8.43 -10.28 0.55
CA HIS A 9 -7.28 -9.57 1.10
C HIS A 9 -6.97 -10.04 2.52
N THR A 10 -5.67 -10.12 2.86
CA THR A 10 -5.25 -10.44 4.22
C THR A 10 -5.76 -9.37 5.19
N PRO A 11 -5.99 -9.70 6.49
CA PRO A 11 -6.44 -8.73 7.48
C PRO A 11 -5.57 -7.46 7.54
N MET A 12 -4.26 -7.60 7.30
CA MET A 12 -3.32 -6.49 7.22
C MET A 12 -3.61 -5.57 6.03
N MET A 13 -3.86 -6.12 4.83
CA MET A 13 -4.16 -5.30 3.66
C MET A 13 -5.51 -4.60 3.77
N LEU A 14 -6.49 -5.19 4.45
CA LEU A 14 -7.75 -4.50 4.73
C LEU A 14 -7.54 -3.26 5.60
N GLN A 15 -6.66 -3.34 6.59
CA GLN A 15 -6.30 -2.18 7.41
C GLN A 15 -5.56 -1.12 6.58
N TYR A 16 -4.60 -1.53 5.74
CA TYR A 16 -3.89 -0.62 4.85
C TYR A 16 -4.85 0.14 3.92
N LEU A 17 -5.79 -0.56 3.28
CA LEU A 17 -6.74 0.07 2.35
C LEU A 17 -7.63 1.10 3.04
N ARG A 18 -8.11 0.82 4.26
CA ARG A 18 -8.90 1.80 5.04
C ARG A 18 -8.10 3.06 5.36
N LEU A 19 -6.86 2.89 5.83
CA LEU A 19 -5.97 4.02 6.10
C LEU A 19 -5.60 4.79 4.82
N LYS A 20 -5.53 4.08 3.67
CA LYS A 20 -5.26 4.70 2.39
C LYS A 20 -6.41 5.57 1.90
N GLU A 21 -7.66 5.15 2.14
CA GLU A 21 -8.84 5.98 1.87
C GLU A 21 -8.80 7.29 2.66
N GLU A 22 -8.39 7.24 3.94
CA GLU A 22 -8.21 8.44 4.78
C GLU A 22 -7.04 9.33 4.32
N ALA A 23 -5.94 8.73 3.86
CA ALA A 23 -4.76 9.45 3.38
C ALA A 23 -4.98 10.14 2.02
N GLY A 24 -5.89 9.61 1.20
CA GLY A 24 -6.20 10.12 -0.14
C GLY A 24 -4.99 10.10 -1.06
N HIS A 25 -4.61 11.26 -1.59
CA HIS A 25 -3.54 11.40 -2.60
C HIS A 25 -2.12 11.44 -2.03
N HIS A 26 -1.97 11.36 -0.70
CA HIS A 26 -0.67 11.33 -0.02
C HIS A 26 -0.09 9.92 -0.05
N LEU A 27 1.25 9.84 0.04
CA LEU A 27 1.94 8.56 0.22
C LEU A 27 1.70 8.06 1.65
N LEU A 28 1.17 6.85 1.79
CA LEU A 28 0.96 6.22 3.09
C LEU A 28 2.12 5.31 3.45
N PHE A 29 2.91 5.71 4.44
CA PHE A 29 4.01 4.91 4.96
C PHE A 29 3.48 3.93 6.01
N TYR A 30 3.29 2.67 5.61
CA TYR A 30 2.74 1.65 6.47
C TYR A 30 3.87 0.91 7.20
N ARG A 31 3.87 0.97 8.54
CA ARG A 31 4.92 0.35 9.35
C ARG A 31 4.75 -1.18 9.39
N MET A 32 5.76 -1.89 8.89
CA MET A 32 5.84 -3.35 8.87
C MET A 32 7.14 -3.77 9.58
N GLY A 33 7.07 -3.91 10.91
CA GLY A 33 8.24 -4.18 11.74
C GLY A 33 9.19 -2.98 11.78
N ASP A 34 10.42 -3.18 11.29
CA ASP A 34 11.49 -2.18 11.24
C ASP A 34 11.46 -1.31 9.97
N PHE A 35 10.62 -1.67 9.00
CA PHE A 35 10.53 -0.98 7.71
C PHE A 35 9.18 -0.25 7.55
N TYR A 36 9.18 0.76 6.70
CA TYR A 36 7.97 1.34 6.15
C TYR A 36 7.78 0.80 4.74
N GLU A 37 6.69 0.06 4.55
CA GLU A 37 6.29 -0.46 3.25
C GLU A 37 5.17 0.41 2.66
N MET A 38 5.17 0.50 1.34
CA MET A 38 4.12 1.12 0.54
C MET A 38 3.64 0.07 -0.45
N PHE A 39 2.35 0.10 -0.80
CA PHE A 39 1.75 -0.91 -1.65
C PHE A 39 1.06 -0.27 -2.86
N TYR A 40 0.85 -1.05 -3.92
CA TYR A 40 0.18 -0.62 -5.16
C TYR A 40 0.79 0.66 -5.76
N GLU A 41 -0.04 1.65 -6.10
CA GLU A 41 0.40 2.91 -6.74
C GLU A 41 1.39 3.70 -5.86
N ASP A 42 1.25 3.66 -4.53
CA ASP A 42 2.16 4.35 -3.63
C ASP A 42 3.58 3.77 -3.73
N ALA A 43 3.70 2.44 -3.91
CA ALA A 43 4.98 1.78 -4.08
C ALA A 43 5.68 2.25 -5.36
N GLU A 44 4.94 2.30 -6.48
CA GLU A 44 5.49 2.76 -7.76
C GLU A 44 5.87 4.24 -7.72
N ARG A 45 5.01 5.07 -7.12
CA ARG A 45 5.24 6.51 -7.02
C ARG A 45 6.42 6.82 -6.12
N ALA A 46 6.54 6.13 -4.98
CA ALA A 46 7.69 6.27 -4.09
C ALA A 46 8.98 5.72 -4.69
N ALA A 47 8.94 4.61 -5.43
CA ALA A 47 10.10 4.09 -6.16
C ALA A 47 10.69 5.14 -7.11
N ARG A 48 9.83 5.86 -7.86
CA ARG A 48 10.26 6.94 -8.75
C ARG A 48 10.76 8.18 -8.01
N LEU A 49 10.06 8.60 -6.95
CA LEU A 49 10.36 9.85 -6.23
C LEU A 49 11.59 9.73 -5.31
N LEU A 50 11.75 8.57 -4.67
CA LEU A 50 12.76 8.34 -3.64
C LEU A 50 13.89 7.43 -4.14
N ASN A 51 13.87 7.05 -5.43
CA ASN A 51 14.82 6.15 -6.06
C ASN A 51 14.97 4.82 -5.29
N LEU A 52 13.83 4.23 -4.91
CA LEU A 52 13.75 2.95 -4.20
C LEU A 52 13.56 1.79 -5.17
N THR A 53 14.15 0.64 -4.88
CA THR A 53 13.92 -0.59 -5.65
C THR A 53 12.49 -1.09 -5.42
N LEU A 54 11.70 -1.17 -6.50
CA LEU A 54 10.35 -1.74 -6.46
C LEU A 54 10.44 -3.26 -6.35
N THR A 55 9.76 -3.83 -5.36
CA THR A 55 9.67 -5.28 -5.16
C THR A 55 8.22 -5.75 -5.22
N LYS A 56 8.01 -7.03 -5.55
CA LYS A 56 6.68 -7.66 -5.54
C LYS A 56 6.61 -8.66 -4.39
N ARG A 57 5.58 -8.54 -3.55
CA ARG A 57 5.29 -9.46 -2.44
C ARG A 57 3.88 -10.02 -2.57
N GLY A 58 3.77 -11.35 -2.61
CA GLY A 58 2.51 -12.05 -2.92
C GLY A 58 2.37 -12.38 -4.41
N THR A 59 1.42 -13.26 -4.73
CA THR A 59 1.11 -13.72 -6.09
C THR A 59 0.08 -12.82 -6.75
#